data_AF-A0A519KNV7-F1
#
_entry.id   AF-A0A519KNV7-F1
#
_cell.length_a   1.000
_cell.length_b   1.000
_cell.length_c   1.000
_cell.angle_alpha   90.00
_cell.angle_beta   90.00
_cell.angle_gamma   90.00
#
_symmetry.space_group_name_H-M   'P 1'
#
loop_
_entity.id
_entity.type
_entity.pdbx_description
1 polymer ?
#
loop_
_entity_poly.entity_id
_entity_poly.type
_entity_poly.pdbx_seq_one_letter_code
_entity_poly.pdbx_strand_id
1 'polypeptide(L)'
;MAAHGQKKLNKDDVRNGILRFAFSFSVLLTISFLTVFLFFRSSEVQKQQIQKELNDYKSVLSRNELLKIKMDTIYYKMALLNSNKVDNDIFLRNSILEDLQDTRNIMGADTAKSFKQYATLTKNIGKMTVFKNELINITAKEQNALRSLNECMGKVGKMTTRLKTSEPGGRIAKRLK
;
A
#
# COMPACT_ATOMS: atom_id res chain seq x y z
N MET A 1 -71.56 74.52 20.54
CA MET A 1 -70.22 74.61 19.92
C MET A 1 -69.22 73.98 20.88
N ALA A 2 -68.76 72.77 20.60
CA ALA A 2 -67.74 72.09 21.39
C ALA A 2 -66.40 72.24 20.67
N ALA A 3 -65.50 73.05 21.23
CA ALA A 3 -64.15 73.22 20.73
C ALA A 3 -63.32 71.98 21.11
N HIS A 4 -63.08 71.09 20.15
CA HIS A 4 -62.12 70.00 20.29
C HIS A 4 -60.70 70.58 20.31
N GLY A 5 -60.17 70.83 21.50
CA GLY A 5 -58.79 71.25 21.69
C GLY A 5 -57.82 70.12 21.31
N GLN A 6 -57.14 70.28 20.18
CA GLN A 6 -55.94 69.49 19.87
C GLN A 6 -54.92 69.67 21.00
N LYS A 7 -54.68 68.60 21.77
CA LYS A 7 -53.67 68.55 22.82
C LYS A 7 -52.30 68.82 22.17
N LYS A 8 -51.72 69.99 22.45
CA LYS A 8 -50.41 70.42 21.95
C LYS A 8 -49.37 69.33 22.25
N LEU A 9 -48.94 68.62 21.21
CA LEU A 9 -48.02 67.49 21.31
C LEU A 9 -46.71 67.95 21.95
N ASN A 10 -46.29 67.27 23.03
CA ASN A 10 -45.05 67.58 23.70
C ASN A 10 -43.87 67.21 22.79
N LYS A 11 -43.08 68.18 22.34
CA LYS A 11 -41.97 67.98 21.38
C LYS A 11 -40.96 66.94 21.89
N ASP A 12 -40.77 66.86 23.20
CA ASP A 12 -39.83 65.91 23.82
C ASP A 12 -40.34 64.46 23.75
N ASP A 13 -41.65 64.24 23.84
CA ASP A 13 -42.24 62.89 23.77
C ASP A 13 -42.17 62.34 22.34
N VAL A 14 -42.43 63.21 21.35
CA VAL A 14 -42.27 62.88 19.92
C VAL A 14 -40.80 62.57 19.59
N ARG A 15 -39.86 63.39 20.10
CA ARG A 15 -38.41 63.18 19.87
C ARG A 15 -37.94 61.87 20.49
N ASN A 16 -38.42 61.53 21.69
CA ASN A 16 -38.09 60.28 22.37
C ASN A 16 -38.68 59.06 21.64
N GLY A 17 -39.91 59.17 21.13
CA GLY A 17 -40.53 58.13 20.30
C GLY A 17 -39.76 57.85 19.01
N ILE A 18 -39.31 58.90 18.31
CA ILE A 18 -38.49 58.78 17.10
C ILE A 18 -37.14 58.15 17.40
N LEU A 19 -36.48 58.53 18.50
CA LEU A 19 -35.21 57.94 18.95
C LEU A 19 -35.35 56.44 19.26
N ARG A 20 -36.41 56.04 19.97
CA ARG A 20 -36.70 54.62 20.24
C ARG A 20 -36.97 53.83 18.97
N PHE A 21 -37.72 54.40 18.03
CA PHE A 21 -37.97 53.78 16.74
C PHE A 21 -36.69 53.61 15.92
N ALA A 22 -35.87 54.66 15.83
CA ALA A 22 -34.59 54.64 15.12
C ALA A 22 -33.63 53.59 15.71
N PHE A 23 -33.57 53.48 17.04
CA PHE A 23 -32.76 52.45 17.71
C PHE A 23 -33.25 51.04 17.39
N SER A 24 -34.55 50.76 17.55
CA SER A 24 -35.13 49.45 17.23
C SER A 24 -34.94 49.08 15.75
N PHE A 25 -35.10 50.04 14.84
CA PHE A 25 -34.86 49.84 13.42
C PHE A 25 -33.39 49.56 13.11
N SER A 26 -32.46 50.28 13.74
CA SER A 26 -31.02 50.03 13.62
C SER A 26 -30.64 48.63 14.12
N VAL A 27 -31.21 48.18 15.24
CA VAL A 27 -30.98 46.83 15.76
C VAL A 27 -31.46 45.77 14.76
N LEU A 28 -32.69 45.91 14.23
CA LEU A 28 -33.23 45.00 13.23
C LEU A 28 -32.39 44.95 11.95
N LEU A 29 -31.91 46.10 11.48
CA LEU A 29 -30.98 46.18 10.35
C LEU A 29 -29.68 45.44 10.67
N THR A 30 -29.04 45.72 11.80
CA THR A 30 -27.77 45.07 12.16
C THR A 30 -27.92 43.55 12.27
N ILE A 31 -28.99 43.05 12.88
CA ILE A 31 -29.25 41.60 12.97
C ILE A 31 -29.43 41.00 11.57
N SER A 32 -30.20 41.68 10.70
CA SER A 32 -30.44 41.20 9.33
C SER A 32 -29.16 41.18 8.48
N PHE A 33 -28.28 42.17 8.63
CA PHE A 33 -26.98 42.17 7.96
C PHE A 33 -26.03 41.12 8.56
N LEU A 34 -26.06 40.94 9.88
CA LEU A 34 -25.18 40.00 10.56
C LEU A 34 -25.48 38.55 10.19
N THR A 35 -26.77 38.18 10.06
CA THR A 35 -27.16 36.82 9.66
C THR A 35 -26.65 36.49 8.26
N VAL A 36 -26.82 37.40 7.30
CA VAL A 36 -26.31 37.25 5.93
C VAL A 36 -24.77 37.19 5.93
N PHE A 37 -24.11 38.07 6.68
CA PHE A 37 -22.64 38.08 6.79
C PHE A 37 -22.09 36.77 7.37
N LEU A 38 -22.67 36.27 8.46
CA LEU A 38 -22.27 35.01 9.08
C LEU A 38 -22.53 33.82 8.15
N PHE A 39 -23.62 33.85 7.37
CA PHE A 39 -23.90 32.82 6.38
C PHE A 39 -22.82 32.77 5.29
N PHE A 40 -22.45 33.91 4.70
CA PHE A 40 -21.37 33.96 3.70
C PHE A 40 -20.04 33.50 4.29
N ARG A 41 -19.65 34.02 5.46
CA ARG A 41 -18.42 33.63 6.13
C ARG A 41 -18.38 32.13 6.44
N SER A 42 -19.48 31.58 6.94
CA SER A 42 -19.59 30.14 7.18
C SER A 42 -19.48 29.34 5.89
N SER A 43 -20.10 29.80 4.80
CA SER A 43 -20.04 29.13 3.50
C SER A 43 -18.62 29.09 2.93
N GLU A 44 -17.83 30.14 3.10
CA GLU A 44 -16.44 30.20 2.64
C GLU A 44 -15.57 29.22 3.42
N VAL A 45 -15.68 29.21 4.75
CA VAL A 45 -14.95 28.28 5.62
C VAL A 45 -15.30 26.83 5.28
N GLN A 46 -16.60 26.53 5.13
CA GLN A 46 -17.04 25.18 4.77
C GLN A 46 -16.52 24.76 3.40
N LYS A 47 -16.55 25.64 2.39
CA LYS A 47 -15.99 25.34 1.06
C LYS A 47 -14.50 25.02 1.14
N GLN A 48 -13.73 25.78 1.92
CA GLN A 48 -12.30 25.52 2.09
C GLN A 48 -12.03 24.17 2.76
N GLN A 49 -12.79 23.84 3.80
CA GLN A 49 -12.68 22.54 4.49
C GLN A 49 -13.02 21.38 3.56
N ILE A 50 -14.13 21.46 2.83
CA ILE A 50 -14.55 20.43 1.87
C ILE A 50 -13.51 20.27 0.76
N GLN A 51 -12.97 21.36 0.21
CA GLN A 51 -11.92 21.29 -0.81
C GLN A 51 -10.66 20.62 -0.29
N LYS A 52 -10.29 20.88 0.97
CA LYS A 52 -9.15 20.20 1.61
C LYS A 52 -9.41 18.71 1.75
N GLU A 53 -10.57 18.31 2.27
CA GLU A 53 -10.94 16.90 2.42
C GLU A 53 -11.02 16.18 1.07
N LEU A 54 -11.56 16.83 0.03
CA LEU A 54 -11.60 16.29 -1.33
C LEU A 54 -10.20 16.07 -1.91
N ASN A 55 -9.28 17.02 -1.69
CA ASN A 55 -7.91 16.88 -2.14
C ASN A 55 -7.18 15.74 -1.41
N ASP A 56 -7.36 15.63 -0.09
CA ASP A 56 -6.81 14.54 0.70
C ASP A 56 -7.38 13.18 0.24
N TYR A 57 -8.69 13.10 0.02
CA TYR A 57 -9.34 11.90 -0.51
C TYR A 57 -8.83 11.53 -1.90
N LYS A 58 -8.73 12.50 -2.81
CA LYS A 58 -8.22 12.29 -4.17
C LYS A 58 -6.77 11.81 -4.17
N SER A 59 -5.95 12.33 -3.26
CA SER A 59 -4.57 11.88 -3.05
C SER A 59 -4.52 10.41 -2.62
N VAL A 60 -5.34 10.02 -1.64
CA VAL A 60 -5.43 8.62 -1.18
C VAL A 60 -5.94 7.70 -2.30
N LEU A 61 -6.96 8.14 -3.05
CA LEU A 61 -7.53 7.38 -4.16
C LEU A 61 -6.51 7.15 -5.29
N SER A 62 -5.81 8.20 -5.71
CA SER A 62 -4.77 8.11 -6.75
C SER A 62 -3.64 7.15 -6.33
N ARG A 63 -3.22 7.20 -5.06
CA ARG A 63 -2.24 6.25 -4.52
C ARG A 63 -2.80 4.82 -4.51
N ASN A 64 -4.08 4.63 -4.18
CA ASN A 64 -4.72 3.31 -4.23
C ASN A 64 -4.68 2.70 -5.64
N GLU A 65 -5.04 3.48 -6.67
CA GLU A 65 -4.98 3.03 -8.06
C GLU A 65 -3.56 2.61 -8.46
N LEU A 66 -2.56 3.39 -8.07
CA LEU A 66 -1.15 3.07 -8.33
C LEU A 66 -0.71 1.80 -7.59
N LEU A 67 -1.12 1.64 -6.33
CA LEU A 67 -0.89 0.43 -5.55
C LEU A 67 -1.50 -0.80 -6.21
N LYS A 68 -2.72 -0.70 -6.74
CA LYS A 68 -3.39 -1.79 -7.44
C LYS A 68 -2.57 -2.26 -8.65
N ILE A 69 -2.12 -1.33 -9.50
CA ILE A 69 -1.30 -1.65 -10.69
C ILE A 69 0.01 -2.33 -10.29
N LYS A 70 0.70 -1.80 -9.26
CA LYS A 70 1.92 -2.40 -8.73
C LYS A 70 1.66 -3.80 -8.18
N MET A 71 0.54 -4.00 -7.49
CA MET A 71 0.16 -5.30 -6.94
C MET A 71 -0.11 -6.34 -8.03
N ASP A 72 -0.81 -5.97 -9.09
CA ASP A 72 -1.08 -6.83 -10.25
C ASP A 72 0.24 -7.24 -10.94
N THR A 73 1.19 -6.30 -11.05
CA THR A 73 2.53 -6.56 -11.58
C THR A 73 3.30 -7.56 -10.71
N ILE A 74 3.28 -7.37 -9.38
CA ILE A 74 3.92 -8.30 -8.43
C ILE A 74 3.28 -9.69 -8.55
N TYR A 75 1.96 -9.77 -8.64
CA TYR A 75 1.23 -11.02 -8.77
C TYR A 75 1.61 -11.76 -10.06
N TYR A 76 1.70 -11.03 -11.18
CA TYR A 76 2.16 -11.58 -12.45
C TYR A 76 3.59 -12.13 -12.37
N LYS A 77 4.53 -11.36 -11.79
CA LYS A 77 5.92 -11.80 -11.57
C LYS A 77 5.99 -13.04 -10.66
N MET A 78 5.14 -13.10 -9.64
CA MET A 78 5.06 -14.25 -8.73
C MET A 78 4.53 -15.51 -9.43
N ALA A 79 3.56 -15.36 -10.34
CA ALA A 79 3.06 -16.45 -11.17
C ALA A 79 4.16 -16.99 -12.11
N LEU A 80 4.95 -16.10 -12.72
CA LEU A 80 6.11 -16.48 -13.54
C LEU A 80 7.14 -17.26 -12.73
N LEU A 81 7.47 -16.79 -11.53
CA LEU A 81 8.38 -17.47 -10.60
C LEU A 81 7.85 -18.87 -10.20
N ASN A 82 6.53 -19.09 -10.21
CA ASN A 82 5.95 -20.41 -9.94
C ASN A 82 6.04 -21.39 -11.11
N SER A 83 6.12 -20.87 -12.32
CA SER A 83 6.14 -21.70 -13.52
C SER A 83 7.52 -22.25 -13.90
N ASN A 84 8.61 -21.84 -13.22
CA ASN A 84 10.01 -22.15 -13.59
C ASN A 84 10.32 -21.91 -15.08
N LYS A 85 9.55 -21.03 -15.75
CA LYS A 85 9.67 -20.75 -17.19
C LYS A 85 10.70 -19.66 -17.51
N VAL A 86 11.46 -19.20 -16.52
CA VAL A 86 12.37 -18.07 -16.67
C VAL A 86 13.78 -18.53 -16.34
N ASP A 87 14.73 -18.32 -17.26
CA ASP A 87 16.13 -18.74 -17.11
C ASP A 87 16.84 -18.12 -15.90
N ASN A 88 16.29 -17.04 -15.33
CA ASN A 88 16.95 -16.23 -14.32
C ASN A 88 16.03 -15.91 -13.13
N ASP A 89 15.68 -16.94 -12.37
CA ASP A 89 14.82 -16.85 -11.17
C ASP A 89 15.36 -15.86 -10.12
N ILE A 90 16.68 -15.69 -10.03
CA ILE A 90 17.32 -14.75 -9.09
C ILE A 90 16.96 -13.31 -9.45
N PHE A 91 17.03 -12.94 -10.73
CA PHE A 91 16.70 -11.59 -11.20
C PHE A 91 15.22 -11.28 -10.99
N LEU A 92 14.34 -12.22 -11.37
CA LEU A 92 12.90 -12.06 -11.18
C LEU A 92 12.55 -11.89 -9.69
N ARG A 93 13.22 -12.64 -8.81
CA ARG A 93 13.03 -12.52 -7.37
C ARG A 93 13.46 -11.16 -6.81
N ASN A 94 14.64 -10.68 -7.21
CA ASN A 94 15.12 -9.37 -6.78
C ASN A 94 14.17 -8.26 -7.23
N SER A 95 13.67 -8.36 -8.47
CA SER A 95 12.67 -7.43 -8.98
C SER A 95 11.35 -7.48 -8.19
N ILE A 96 10.89 -8.66 -7.75
CA ILE A 96 9.71 -8.77 -6.86
C ILE A 96 9.97 -8.11 -5.50
N LEU A 97 11.15 -8.32 -4.91
CA LEU A 97 11.50 -7.73 -3.61
C LEU A 97 11.59 -6.20 -3.70
N GLU A 98 12.16 -5.69 -4.79
CA GLU A 98 12.23 -4.25 -5.09
C GLU A 98 10.82 -3.66 -5.26
N ASP A 99 9.95 -4.28 -6.06
CA ASP A 99 8.57 -3.84 -6.24
C ASP A 99 7.78 -3.84 -4.92
N LEU A 100 8.01 -4.83 -4.04
CA LEU A 100 7.39 -4.88 -2.71
C LEU A 100 7.89 -3.71 -1.83
N GLN A 101 9.17 -3.37 -1.91
CA GLN A 101 9.74 -2.24 -1.19
C GLN A 101 9.21 -0.91 -1.73
N ASP A 102 9.10 -0.76 -3.05
CA ASP A 102 8.48 0.39 -3.70
C ASP A 102 7.02 0.55 -3.27
N THR A 103 6.25 -0.54 -3.27
CA THR A 103 4.85 -0.54 -2.81
C THR A 103 4.76 -0.05 -1.36
N ARG A 104 5.71 -0.44 -0.51
CA ARG A 104 5.81 0.04 0.87
C ARG A 104 6.17 1.53 0.96
N ASN A 105 7.05 2.01 0.10
CA ASN A 105 7.40 3.42 0.01
C ASN A 105 6.19 4.26 -0.45
N ILE A 106 5.42 3.77 -1.43
CA ILE A 106 4.20 4.44 -1.91
C ILE A 106 3.13 4.47 -0.80
N MET A 107 3.02 3.46 0.06
CA MET A 107 2.10 3.47 1.20
C MET A 107 2.51 4.49 2.28
N GLY A 108 3.81 4.71 2.50
CA GLY A 108 4.33 5.75 3.40
C GLY A 108 3.71 5.72 4.81
N ALA A 109 3.43 6.90 5.37
CA ALA A 109 2.81 7.04 6.69
C ALA A 109 1.36 6.50 6.77
N ASP A 110 0.67 6.39 5.63
CA ASP A 110 -0.73 5.92 5.55
C ASP A 110 -0.86 4.40 5.57
N THR A 111 0.26 3.68 5.67
CA THR A 111 0.33 2.21 5.73
C THR A 111 -0.59 1.62 6.81
N ALA A 112 -0.66 2.25 7.99
CA ALA A 112 -1.39 1.73 9.14
C ALA A 112 -2.90 2.08 9.13
N LYS A 113 -3.29 3.12 8.39
CA LYS A 113 -4.65 3.68 8.42
C LYS A 113 -5.41 3.36 7.13
N SER A 114 -4.97 3.92 6.00
CA SER A 114 -5.68 3.83 4.72
C SER A 114 -5.32 2.56 3.91
N PHE A 115 -4.12 1.99 4.13
CA PHE A 115 -3.59 0.90 3.31
C PHE A 115 -3.26 -0.39 4.06
N LYS A 116 -3.93 -0.65 5.20
CA LYS A 116 -3.65 -1.81 6.07
C LYS A 116 -3.70 -3.16 5.33
N GLN A 117 -4.63 -3.32 4.39
CA GLN A 117 -4.77 -4.55 3.61
C GLN A 117 -3.56 -4.78 2.69
N TYR A 118 -3.17 -3.75 1.94
CA TYR A 118 -1.96 -3.80 1.11
C TYR A 118 -0.72 -4.05 1.95
N ALA A 119 -0.58 -3.39 3.11
CA ALA A 119 0.53 -3.61 4.03
C ALA A 119 0.65 -5.07 4.48
N THR A 120 -0.48 -5.70 4.81
CA THR A 120 -0.54 -7.11 5.21
C THR A 120 -0.18 -8.02 4.05
N LEU A 121 -0.71 -7.73 2.86
CA LEU A 121 -0.46 -8.50 1.66
C LEU A 121 1.01 -8.45 1.24
N THR A 122 1.59 -7.26 1.12
CA THR A 122 3.02 -7.05 0.81
C THR A 122 3.92 -7.78 1.82
N LYS A 123 3.58 -7.75 3.12
CA LYS A 123 4.32 -8.48 4.16
C LYS A 123 4.27 -9.99 3.96
N ASN A 124 3.09 -10.53 3.62
CA ASN A 124 2.91 -11.96 3.40
C ASN A 124 3.64 -12.43 2.13
N ILE A 125 3.57 -11.67 1.04
CA ILE A 125 4.32 -11.99 -0.18
C ILE A 125 5.82 -11.94 0.09
N GLY A 126 6.33 -10.92 0.80
CA GLY A 126 7.74 -10.85 1.15
C GLY A 126 8.22 -12.10 1.91
N LYS A 127 7.46 -12.56 2.90
CA LYS A 127 7.76 -13.82 3.62
C LYS A 127 7.76 -15.03 2.68
N MET A 128 6.76 -15.13 1.81
CA MET A 128 6.63 -16.25 0.87
C MET A 128 7.77 -16.29 -0.15
N THR A 129 8.23 -15.13 -0.64
CA THR A 129 9.37 -15.02 -1.56
C THR A 129 10.68 -15.44 -0.89
N VAL A 130 10.90 -15.07 0.39
CA VAL A 130 12.05 -15.53 1.17
C VAL A 130 12.00 -17.03 1.41
N PHE A 131 10.83 -17.56 1.81
CA PHE A 131 10.65 -19.00 2.00
C PHE A 131 10.92 -19.80 0.73
N LYS A 132 10.44 -19.33 -0.43
CA LYS A 132 10.70 -19.98 -1.72
C LYS A 132 12.20 -20.00 -2.07
N ASN A 133 12.96 -18.96 -1.72
CA ASN A 133 14.41 -18.96 -1.89
C ASN A 133 15.09 -20.06 -1.07
N GLU A 134 14.69 -20.21 0.19
CA GLU A 134 15.23 -21.24 1.06
C GLU A 134 14.92 -22.64 0.52
N LEU A 135 13.69 -22.87 0.05
CA LEU A 135 13.29 -24.12 -0.57
C LEU A 135 14.14 -24.46 -1.81
N ILE A 136 14.31 -23.50 -2.74
CA ILE A 136 15.14 -23.71 -3.94
C ILE A 136 16.59 -24.05 -3.56
N ASN A 137 17.16 -23.37 -2.57
CA ASN A 137 18.52 -23.65 -2.09
C ASN A 137 18.65 -25.07 -1.51
N ILE A 138 17.65 -25.51 -0.74
CA ILE A 138 17.62 -26.87 -0.17
C ILE A 138 17.49 -27.92 -1.29
N THR A 139 16.58 -27.71 -2.25
CA THR A 139 16.41 -28.62 -3.40
C THR A 139 17.69 -28.70 -4.25
N ALA A 140 18.39 -27.57 -4.45
CA ALA A 140 19.66 -27.55 -5.15
C ALA A 140 20.75 -28.34 -4.38
N LYS A 141 20.80 -28.23 -3.05
CA LYS A 141 21.69 -29.03 -2.21
C LYS A 141 21.37 -30.52 -2.28
N GLU A 142 20.10 -30.88 -2.23
CA GLU A 142 19.64 -32.27 -2.37
C GLU A 142 20.09 -32.85 -3.72
N GLN A 143 19.85 -32.13 -4.81
CA GLN A 143 20.23 -32.59 -6.15
C GLN A 143 21.76 -32.73 -6.30
N ASN A 144 22.53 -31.84 -5.68
CA ASN A 144 23.99 -31.96 -5.64
C ASN A 144 24.46 -33.14 -4.77
N ALA A 145 23.79 -33.40 -3.65
CA ALA A 145 24.06 -34.57 -2.83
C ALA A 145 23.76 -35.87 -3.59
N LEU A 146 22.60 -35.96 -4.25
CA LEU A 146 22.23 -37.09 -5.11
C LEU A 146 23.22 -37.31 -6.26
N ARG A 147 23.67 -36.22 -6.91
CA ARG A 147 24.71 -36.28 -7.96
C ARG A 147 26.03 -36.83 -7.40
N SER A 148 26.46 -36.32 -6.24
CA SER A 148 27.68 -36.78 -5.57
C SER A 148 27.60 -38.25 -5.15
N LEU A 149 26.42 -38.69 -4.70
CA LEU A 149 26.14 -40.07 -4.31
C LEU A 149 26.18 -41.00 -5.55
N ASN A 150 25.56 -40.59 -6.65
CA ASN A 150 25.62 -41.31 -7.93
C ASN A 150 27.05 -41.37 -8.49
N GLU A 151 27.84 -40.30 -8.37
CA GLU A 151 29.25 -40.32 -8.76
C GLU A 151 30.07 -41.28 -7.89
N CYS A 152 29.81 -41.31 -6.58
CA CYS A 152 30.45 -42.24 -5.66
C CYS A 152 30.10 -43.70 -6.02
N MET A 153 28.81 -44.00 -6.20
CA MET A 153 28.34 -45.32 -6.65
C MET A 153 28.95 -45.72 -8.00
N GLY A 154 29.02 -44.79 -8.95
CA GLY A 154 29.63 -45.03 -10.26
C GLY A 154 31.13 -45.30 -10.17
N LYS A 155 31.85 -44.59 -9.29
CA LYS A 155 33.29 -44.85 -9.02
C LYS A 155 33.50 -46.19 -8.33
N VAL A 156 32.67 -46.54 -7.34
CA VAL A 156 32.71 -47.84 -6.67
C VAL A 156 32.42 -48.96 -7.67
N GLY A 157 31.37 -48.85 -8.49
CA GLY A 157 31.05 -49.83 -9.52
C GLY A 157 32.20 -50.06 -10.52
N LYS A 158 32.88 -48.97 -10.94
CA LYS A 158 34.08 -49.03 -11.79
C LYS A 158 35.28 -49.66 -11.07
N MET A 159 35.48 -49.39 -9.78
CA MET A 159 36.54 -50.04 -8.97
C MET A 159 36.27 -51.53 -8.77
N THR A 160 35.04 -51.92 -8.48
CA THR A 160 34.66 -53.33 -8.29
C THR A 160 34.82 -54.14 -9.58
N THR A 161 34.49 -53.55 -10.74
CA THR A 161 34.75 -54.19 -12.05
C THR A 161 36.24 -54.27 -12.34
N ARG A 162 37.03 -53.23 -12.05
CA ARG A 162 38.50 -53.28 -12.18
C ARG A 162 39.11 -54.37 -11.31
N LEU A 163 38.67 -54.51 -10.06
CA LEU A 163 39.14 -55.53 -9.12
C LEU A 163 38.80 -56.97 -9.56
N LYS A 164 37.57 -57.20 -10.06
CA LYS A 164 37.19 -58.50 -10.65
C LYS A 164 38.01 -58.85 -11.90
N THR A 165 38.40 -57.85 -12.69
CA THR A 165 39.20 -58.09 -13.90
C THR A 165 40.69 -58.24 -13.58
N SER A 166 41.12 -57.78 -12.40
CA SER A 166 42.51 -57.84 -11.93
C SER A 166 42.79 -58.94 -10.91
N GLU A 167 41.89 -59.91 -10.71
CA GLU A 167 42.18 -61.08 -9.88
C GLU A 167 43.46 -61.78 -10.39
N PRO A 168 44.48 -61.98 -9.54
CA PRO A 168 45.71 -62.69 -9.90
C PRO A 168 45.47 -64.20 -9.78
N GLY A 169 44.58 -64.76 -10.60
CA GLY A 169 44.26 -66.20 -10.60
C GLY A 169 44.72 -66.97 -11.85
N GLY A 170 45.12 -66.29 -12.92
CA GLY A 170 45.21 -66.91 -14.26
C GLY A 170 46.61 -67.19 -14.82
N ARG A 171 47.71 -66.87 -14.12
CA ARG A 171 49.06 -66.86 -14.73
C ARG A 171 50.08 -67.85 -14.15
N ILE A 172 49.69 -68.78 -13.29
CA ILE A 172 50.65 -69.77 -12.73
C ILE A 172 50.57 -71.14 -13.46
N ALA A 173 49.51 -71.45 -14.19
CA ALA A 173 49.33 -72.78 -14.80
C ALA A 173 49.99 -73.00 -16.19
N LYS A 174 50.90 -72.14 -16.66
CA LYS A 174 51.48 -72.24 -18.02
C LYS A 174 53.00 -72.46 -18.10
N ARG A 175 53.68 -72.77 -17.00
CA ARG A 175 55.12 -73.09 -17.00
C ARG A 175 55.45 -74.37 -16.23
N LEU A 176 54.87 -75.50 -16.65
CA LEU A 176 55.45 -76.82 -16.39
C LEU A 176 55.17 -77.68 -17.63
N LYS A 177 56.07 -77.60 -18.60
CA LYS A 177 56.23 -78.57 -19.69
C LYS A 177 57.73 -78.75 -19.92
#